data_AF-A0A4V3JCV0-F1
#
_entry.id   AF-A0A4V3JCV0-F1
#
_cell.length_a   1.000
_cell.length_b   1.000
_cell.length_c   1.000
_cell.angle_alpha   90.00
_cell.angle_beta   90.00
_cell.angle_gamma   90.00
#
_symmetry.space_group_name_H-M   'P 1'
#
loop_
_entity.id
_entity.type
_entity.pdbx_description
1 polymer ?
#
loop_
_entity_poly.entity_id
_entity_poly.type
_entity_poly.pdbx_seq_one_letter_code
_entity_poly.pdbx_strand_id
1 'polypeptide(L)'
;MQQIQMKIRVLLCVGFVIFSASPLFPNDQVIYLKDGKVLTGEIINQTAVKLTVRLPDGTIREISKLEVRRVAFREAGKLPETKDKTATPPITPVLTPEQIAQQQQEDLKKQEEESKKLAAKNEKAEQRKKEIEESRRHKLEIFLGSGAGNLNYQSPYFYEQAVATAQEIGGNNGQFTAPTPPQISSGKASAAEIRYSLNRFVAEVGGSTITSNAKQTSVGTNNINAVTVPDVESGSYQNSMKHVFGNVSYSVYPKPKYDIRPVVGMHQFWFKGDDNSRFTFSPGSSTGTEQYYGLIPKPVSDSLKGYSIGLQFDMKLPGNFELRTGIQSMHLRGDGTYKQSTYLFAPILDQFSTDSFGIYNKWNVTGTTINLKLLYNWKYGVNFWIGINSMDLKYKINNANLYFEGGGNNAAPTDLIAIKALFDSFLGPTYAKDTKSTTVLIGASYSLDFNK
;
A
#
# COMPACT_ATOMS: atom_id res chain seq x y z
N MET A 1 26.14 5.59 -11.51
CA MET A 1 24.78 5.51 -10.92
C MET A 1 24.32 4.10 -10.54
N GLN A 2 24.77 3.03 -11.20
CA GLN A 2 24.38 1.65 -10.85
C GLN A 2 24.88 1.13 -9.48
N GLN A 3 26.05 1.59 -9.01
CA GLN A 3 26.60 1.12 -7.72
C GLN A 3 25.84 1.63 -6.48
N ILE A 4 25.10 2.73 -6.57
CA ILE A 4 24.31 3.27 -5.45
C ILE A 4 23.01 2.49 -5.27
N GLN A 5 22.41 2.00 -6.37
CA GLN A 5 21.19 1.18 -6.31
C GLN A 5 21.46 -0.23 -5.73
N MET A 6 22.66 -0.76 -5.93
CA MET A 6 23.05 -2.07 -5.37
C MET A 6 23.25 -2.00 -3.84
N LYS A 7 23.81 -0.89 -3.31
CA LYS A 7 24.01 -0.72 -1.86
C LYS A 7 22.70 -0.54 -1.08
N ILE A 8 21.69 0.08 -1.68
CA ILE A 8 20.37 0.27 -1.04
C ILE A 8 19.55 -1.03 -1.03
N ARG A 9 19.65 -1.87 -2.07
CA ARG A 9 19.01 -3.20 -2.10
C ARG A 9 19.62 -4.18 -1.09
N VAL A 10 20.94 -4.14 -0.89
CA VAL A 10 21.62 -4.98 0.11
C VAL A 10 21.26 -4.55 1.54
N LEU A 11 21.12 -3.25 1.82
CA LEU A 11 20.73 -2.76 3.14
C LEU A 11 19.29 -3.17 3.53
N LEU A 12 18.38 -3.24 2.54
CA LEU A 12 16.98 -3.62 2.73
C LEU A 12 16.77 -5.14 2.90
N CYS A 13 17.60 -5.97 2.23
CA CYS A 13 17.58 -7.42 2.43
C CYS A 13 18.24 -7.86 3.75
N VAL A 14 19.29 -7.17 4.20
CA VAL A 14 19.94 -7.46 5.50
C VAL A 14 19.04 -7.04 6.67
N GLY A 15 18.21 -6.01 6.53
CA GLY A 15 17.23 -5.62 7.54
C GLY A 15 16.06 -6.59 7.74
N PHE A 16 15.72 -7.38 6.72
CA PHE A 16 14.55 -8.28 6.76
C PHE A 16 14.87 -9.71 7.24
N VAL A 17 16.14 -10.14 7.14
CA VAL A 17 16.56 -11.48 7.59
C VAL A 17 16.86 -11.54 9.11
N ILE A 18 17.08 -10.39 9.76
CA ILE A 18 17.41 -10.35 11.20
C ILE A 18 16.15 -10.51 12.10
N PHE A 19 14.94 -10.43 11.57
CA PHE A 19 13.70 -10.55 12.35
C PHE A 19 13.03 -11.93 12.34
N SER A 20 13.53 -12.90 11.57
CA SER A 20 12.86 -14.19 11.35
C SER A 20 13.65 -15.44 11.74
N ALA A 21 14.75 -15.29 12.49
CA ALA A 21 15.52 -16.44 13.01
C ALA A 21 15.84 -16.26 14.50
N SER A 22 14.81 -16.31 15.35
CA SER A 22 15.03 -16.76 16.73
C SER A 22 14.76 -18.27 16.78
N PRO A 23 15.80 -19.11 16.95
CA PRO A 23 15.57 -20.51 17.28
C PRO A 23 14.84 -20.59 18.63
N LEU A 24 13.68 -21.24 18.65
CA LEU A 24 13.03 -21.76 19.84
C LEU A 24 13.95 -22.85 20.42
N PHE A 25 14.96 -22.46 21.19
CA PHE A 25 15.69 -23.39 22.03
C PHE A 25 14.82 -23.68 23.27
N PRO A 26 14.54 -24.94 23.61
CA PRO A 26 13.96 -25.26 24.91
C PRO A 26 14.93 -24.82 26.00
N ASN A 27 14.49 -23.86 26.83
CA ASN A 27 15.24 -23.39 27.99
C ASN A 27 15.10 -24.41 29.12
N ASP A 28 15.77 -25.55 28.99
CA ASP A 28 15.85 -26.56 30.05
C ASP A 28 16.54 -25.94 31.27
N GLN A 29 15.79 -25.83 32.37
CA GLN A 29 16.28 -25.32 33.64
C GLN A 29 16.51 -26.48 34.60
N VAL A 30 17.58 -26.39 35.37
CA VAL A 30 17.91 -27.37 36.41
C VAL A 30 17.42 -26.84 37.75
N ILE A 31 16.41 -27.49 38.30
CA ILE A 31 15.76 -27.15 39.57
C ILE A 31 16.35 -28.05 40.65
N TYR A 32 17.08 -27.43 41.59
CA TYR A 32 17.61 -28.11 42.76
C TYR A 32 16.60 -28.03 43.89
N LEU A 33 16.14 -29.17 44.37
CA LEU A 33 15.25 -29.28 45.51
C LEU A 33 16.05 -29.33 46.83
N LYS A 34 15.42 -28.90 47.93
CA LYS A 34 16.03 -28.91 49.27
C LYS A 34 16.29 -30.33 49.78
N ASP A 35 15.55 -31.32 49.29
CA ASP A 35 15.75 -32.75 49.57
C ASP A 35 16.96 -33.35 48.82
N GLY A 36 17.66 -32.53 48.03
CA GLY A 36 18.83 -32.95 47.26
C GLY A 36 18.51 -33.50 45.86
N LYS A 37 17.24 -33.62 45.48
CA LYS A 37 16.86 -34.05 44.13
C LYS A 37 17.07 -32.94 43.11
N VAL A 38 17.42 -33.34 41.90
CA VAL A 38 17.64 -32.45 40.76
C VAL A 38 16.64 -32.80 39.68
N LEU A 39 15.83 -31.82 39.28
CA LEU A 39 14.85 -31.96 38.21
C LEU A 39 15.26 -31.05 37.05
N THR A 40 15.30 -31.59 35.84
CA THR A 40 15.57 -30.83 34.62
C THR A 40 14.28 -30.70 33.84
N GLY A 41 13.88 -29.49 33.48
CA GLY A 41 12.67 -29.27 32.69
C GLY A 41 12.39 -27.79 32.43
N GLU A 42 11.37 -27.54 31.61
CA GLU A 42 10.94 -26.19 31.23
C GLU A 42 9.91 -25.67 32.26
N ILE A 43 10.17 -24.51 32.85
CA ILE A 43 9.21 -23.86 33.74
C ILE A 43 8.14 -23.17 32.89
N ILE A 44 6.94 -23.76 32.82
CA ILE A 44 5.83 -23.23 32.02
C ILE A 44 5.11 -22.10 32.75
N ASN A 45 4.96 -22.22 34.07
CA ASN A 45 4.22 -21.24 34.87
C ASN A 45 4.81 -21.09 36.27
N GLN A 46 4.83 -19.87 36.77
CA GLN A 46 5.33 -19.52 38.09
C GLN A 46 4.34 -18.61 38.81
N THR A 47 3.82 -19.08 39.94
CA THR A 47 2.99 -18.28 40.85
C THR A 47 3.78 -17.89 42.10
N ALA A 48 3.19 -17.12 43.01
CA ALA A 48 3.86 -16.69 44.25
C ALA A 48 4.34 -17.87 45.12
N VAL A 49 3.64 -19.01 45.05
CA VAL A 49 3.87 -20.17 45.93
C VAL A 49 4.28 -21.44 45.19
N LYS A 50 3.99 -21.56 43.89
CA LYS A 50 4.17 -22.80 43.14
C LYS A 50 4.87 -22.60 41.80
N LEU A 51 5.51 -23.66 41.32
CA LEU A 51 6.22 -23.78 40.06
C LEU A 51 5.64 -24.96 39.27
N THR A 52 5.25 -24.72 38.03
CA THR A 52 4.76 -25.76 37.11
C THR A 52 5.84 -26.05 36.07
N VAL A 53 6.36 -27.27 36.08
CA VAL A 53 7.53 -27.68 35.30
C VAL A 53 7.13 -28.80 34.34
N ARG A 54 7.46 -28.65 33.05
CA ARG A 54 7.36 -29.73 32.06
C ARG A 54 8.68 -30.47 32.00
N LEU A 55 8.64 -31.75 32.32
CA LEU A 55 9.78 -32.66 32.22
C LEU A 55 10.03 -33.05 30.75
N PRO A 56 11.23 -33.56 30.41
CA PRO A 56 11.58 -33.98 29.05
C PRO A 56 10.70 -35.12 28.52
N ASP A 57 10.06 -35.87 29.42
CA ASP A 57 9.09 -36.92 29.11
C ASP A 57 7.69 -36.36 28.76
N GLY A 58 7.51 -35.04 28.76
CA GLY A 58 6.27 -34.34 28.47
C GLY A 58 5.31 -34.22 29.65
N THR A 59 5.64 -34.79 30.81
CA THR A 59 4.79 -34.73 32.01
C THR A 59 4.91 -33.39 32.73
N ILE A 60 3.79 -32.91 33.27
CA ILE A 60 3.72 -31.64 33.99
C ILE A 60 3.70 -31.93 35.49
N ARG A 61 4.67 -31.38 36.23
CA ARG A 61 4.74 -31.47 37.69
C ARG A 61 4.63 -30.10 38.34
N GLU A 62 3.82 -30.03 39.39
CA GLU A 62 3.68 -28.86 40.25
C GLU A 62 4.57 -29.02 41.48
N ILE A 63 5.45 -28.05 41.73
CA ILE A 63 6.44 -28.05 42.81
C ILE A 63 6.23 -26.81 43.67
N SER A 64 6.24 -26.97 44.99
CA SER A 64 6.19 -25.84 45.92
C SER A 64 7.51 -25.07 45.92
N LYS A 65 7.46 -23.74 45.85
CA LYS A 65 8.68 -22.90 45.92
C LYS A 65 9.44 -23.07 47.24
N LEU A 66 8.76 -23.49 48.29
CA LEU A 66 9.39 -23.77 49.59
C LEU A 66 10.36 -24.95 49.53
N GLU A 67 10.14 -25.89 48.59
CA GLU A 67 10.95 -27.08 48.38
C GLU A 67 12.10 -26.84 47.39
N VAL A 68 12.07 -25.72 46.66
CA VAL A 68 13.13 -25.36 45.69
C VAL A 68 14.26 -24.63 46.42
N ARG A 69 15.47 -25.12 46.24
CA ARG A 69 16.70 -24.53 46.77
C ARG A 69 17.28 -23.48 45.82
N ARG A 70 17.37 -23.80 44.53
CA ARG A 70 17.79 -22.87 43.46
C ARG A 70 17.37 -23.39 42.08
N VAL A 71 17.20 -22.48 41.13
CA VAL A 71 17.00 -22.81 39.71
C VAL A 71 18.22 -22.29 38.94
N ALA A 72 18.88 -23.15 38.19
CA ALA A 72 20.02 -22.78 37.36
C ALA A 72 19.63 -22.91 35.88
N PHE A 73 19.94 -21.88 35.11
CA PHE A 73 19.85 -21.92 33.65
C PHE A 73 21.08 -22.64 33.13
N ARG A 74 20.88 -23.65 32.28
CA ARG A 74 22.00 -24.35 31.67
C ARG A 74 22.66 -23.42 30.65
N GLU A 75 23.78 -22.81 31.03
CA GLU A 75 24.65 -22.16 30.04
C GLU A 75 25.19 -23.22 29.08
N ALA A 76 24.98 -23.01 27.79
CA ALA A 76 25.51 -23.88 26.75
C ALA A 76 27.05 -23.81 26.78
N GLY A 77 27.67 -24.90 27.22
CA GLY A 77 29.11 -25.14 27.06
C GLY A 77 29.93 -25.00 28.33
N LYS A 78 29.90 -26.04 29.18
CA LYS A 78 31.08 -26.64 29.85
C LYS A 78 30.63 -27.82 30.71
N LEU A 79 31.05 -29.03 30.32
CA LEU A 79 31.11 -30.19 31.20
C LEU A 79 32.24 -29.95 32.23
N PRO A 80 32.04 -30.36 33.49
CA PRO A 80 33.13 -30.95 34.24
C PRO A 80 32.82 -32.41 34.58
N GLU A 81 33.90 -33.16 34.48
CA GLU A 81 34.08 -34.60 34.57
C GLU A 81 33.51 -35.23 35.84
N THR A 82 32.95 -36.42 35.64
CA THR A 82 32.64 -37.41 36.68
C THR A 82 33.94 -38.05 37.18
N LYS A 83 34.22 -37.96 38.48
CA LYS A 83 35.10 -38.90 39.19
C LYS A 83 34.42 -39.43 40.44
N ASP A 84 34.71 -40.70 40.68
CA ASP A 84 34.03 -41.67 41.52
C ASP A 84 34.04 -41.42 43.04
N LYS A 85 33.13 -42.15 43.68
CA LYS A 85 32.75 -42.30 45.09
C LYS A 85 33.93 -42.37 46.10
N THR A 86 33.73 -41.91 47.35
CA THR A 86 33.61 -42.73 48.60
C THR A 86 33.26 -41.83 49.82
N ALA A 87 32.58 -42.42 50.81
CA ALA A 87 31.82 -41.88 51.95
C ALA A 87 32.58 -41.14 53.07
N THR A 88 31.92 -40.18 53.76
CA THR A 88 31.72 -40.03 55.26
C THR A 88 31.04 -38.68 55.65
N PRO A 89 30.45 -38.51 56.87
CA PRO A 89 29.34 -37.59 57.19
C PRO A 89 29.77 -36.15 57.61
N PRO A 90 28.84 -35.21 57.92
CA PRO A 90 29.03 -33.78 57.67
C PRO A 90 29.81 -33.07 58.77
N ILE A 91 30.78 -32.24 58.36
CA ILE A 91 31.33 -31.15 59.17
C ILE A 91 30.69 -29.86 58.67
N THR A 92 29.91 -29.22 59.54
CA THR A 92 29.47 -27.83 59.42
C THR A 92 30.67 -26.91 59.15
N PRO A 93 30.72 -26.16 58.03
CA PRO A 93 31.65 -25.05 57.92
C PRO A 93 31.04 -23.85 58.64
N VAL A 94 31.69 -23.47 59.73
CA VAL A 94 31.53 -22.16 60.37
C VAL A 94 31.88 -21.09 59.32
N LEU A 95 30.88 -20.33 58.88
CA LEU A 95 31.06 -19.15 58.03
C LEU A 95 31.90 -18.12 58.78
N THR A 96 33.07 -17.77 58.24
CA THR A 96 33.92 -16.71 58.77
C THR A 96 33.25 -15.33 58.62
N PRO A 97 33.48 -14.37 59.54
CA PRO A 97 32.89 -13.02 59.50
C PRO A 97 33.09 -12.25 58.18
N GLU A 98 34.14 -12.59 57.42
CA GLU A 98 34.46 -11.97 56.12
C GLU A 98 33.47 -12.34 55.00
N GLN A 99 32.84 -13.52 55.04
CA GLN A 99 31.88 -13.96 54.01
C GLN A 99 30.49 -13.33 54.19
N ILE A 100 30.11 -13.02 55.43
CA ILE A 100 28.87 -12.29 55.76
C ILE A 100 28.98 -10.83 55.31
N ALA A 101 30.17 -10.21 55.43
CA ALA A 101 30.43 -8.85 54.97
C ALA A 101 30.40 -8.72 53.43
N GLN A 102 30.87 -9.73 52.70
CA GLN A 102 30.85 -9.73 51.22
C GLN A 102 29.43 -9.94 50.66
N GLN A 103 28.60 -10.79 51.27
CA GLN A 103 27.19 -10.94 50.88
C GLN A 103 26.37 -9.68 51.16
N GLN A 104 26.57 -9.03 52.30
CA GLN A 104 25.91 -7.75 52.60
C GLN A 104 26.32 -6.64 51.62
N GLN A 105 27.59 -6.61 51.18
CA GLN A 105 28.03 -5.68 50.13
C GLN A 105 27.47 -5.98 48.75
N GLU A 106 27.32 -7.25 48.36
CA GLU A 106 26.68 -7.61 47.09
C GLU A 106 25.17 -7.33 47.09
N ASP A 107 24.48 -7.57 48.20
CA ASP A 107 23.05 -7.27 48.33
C ASP A 107 22.78 -5.77 48.39
N LEU A 108 23.66 -4.98 49.04
CA LEU A 108 23.63 -3.51 48.97
C LEU A 108 23.88 -3.02 47.54
N LYS A 109 24.87 -3.58 46.82
CA LYS A 109 25.13 -3.21 45.41
C LYS A 109 23.95 -3.56 44.50
N LYS A 110 23.30 -4.72 44.68
CA LYS A 110 22.10 -5.10 43.91
C LYS A 110 20.90 -4.21 44.23
N GLN A 111 20.67 -3.87 45.50
CA GLN A 111 19.64 -2.89 45.88
C GLN A 111 19.92 -1.48 45.33
N GLU A 112 21.19 -1.06 45.32
CA GLU A 112 21.59 0.22 44.75
C GLU A 112 21.43 0.22 43.21
N GLU A 113 21.70 -0.90 42.54
CA GLU A 113 21.50 -1.05 41.10
C GLU A 113 20.01 -1.16 40.73
N GLU A 114 19.19 -1.84 41.54
CA GLU A 114 17.74 -1.93 41.36
C GLU A 114 17.05 -0.59 41.64
N SER A 115 17.47 0.15 42.69
CA SER A 115 16.98 1.50 42.96
C SER A 115 17.37 2.50 41.87
N LYS A 116 18.59 2.41 41.32
CA LYS A 116 19.00 3.17 40.12
C LYS A 116 18.18 2.79 38.89
N LYS A 117 17.89 1.50 38.66
CA LYS A 117 17.01 1.05 37.57
C LYS A 117 15.56 1.51 37.76
N LEU A 118 15.04 1.54 38.99
CA LEU A 118 13.70 2.00 39.32
C LEU A 118 13.57 3.52 39.18
N ALA A 119 14.57 4.28 39.66
CA ALA A 119 14.66 5.73 39.48
C ALA A 119 14.73 6.10 38.00
N ALA A 120 15.58 5.41 37.21
CA ALA A 120 15.66 5.63 35.76
C ALA A 120 14.37 5.26 35.02
N LYS A 121 13.62 4.24 35.48
CA LYS A 121 12.29 3.90 34.92
C LYS A 121 11.25 4.97 35.26
N ASN A 122 11.25 5.47 36.50
CA ASN A 122 10.32 6.52 36.94
C ASN A 122 10.60 7.86 36.24
N GLU A 123 11.87 8.24 36.10
CA GLU A 123 12.27 9.44 35.37
C GLU A 123 11.86 9.35 33.89
N LYS A 124 12.11 8.21 33.23
CA LYS A 124 11.63 7.95 31.86
C LYS A 124 10.10 7.99 31.76
N ALA A 125 9.38 7.50 32.78
CA ALA A 125 7.93 7.52 32.80
C ALA A 125 7.36 8.94 32.97
N GLU A 126 7.98 9.77 33.81
CA GLU A 126 7.62 11.18 33.97
C GLU A 126 7.97 12.02 32.74
N GLN A 127 9.16 11.83 32.17
CA GLN A 127 9.55 12.46 30.89
C GLN A 127 8.55 12.09 29.79
N ARG A 128 8.15 10.81 29.72
CA ARG A 128 7.13 10.36 28.76
C ARG A 128 5.78 11.00 29.03
N LYS A 129 5.33 11.15 30.29
CA LYS A 129 4.08 11.86 30.62
C LYS A 129 4.12 13.32 30.17
N LYS A 130 5.22 14.03 30.43
CA LYS A 130 5.42 15.42 29.98
C LYS A 130 5.40 15.54 28.46
N GLU A 131 6.12 14.68 27.75
CA GLU A 131 6.09 14.64 26.27
C GLU A 131 4.69 14.37 25.71
N ILE A 132 3.90 13.54 26.39
CA ILE A 132 2.51 13.25 26.03
C ILE A 132 1.61 14.48 26.23
N GLU A 133 1.88 15.27 27.27
CA GLU A 133 1.12 16.48 27.57
C GLU A 133 1.48 17.62 26.60
N GLU A 134 2.77 17.82 26.34
CA GLU A 134 3.29 18.78 25.36
C GLU A 134 2.87 18.46 23.91
N SER A 135 2.53 17.21 23.62
CA SER A 135 2.06 16.77 22.31
C SER A 135 0.54 16.82 22.13
N ARG A 136 -0.23 17.27 23.14
CA ARG A 136 -1.67 17.51 23.00
C ARG A 136 -1.91 18.61 21.97
N ARG A 137 -2.70 18.28 20.95
CA ARG A 137 -3.06 19.20 19.87
C ARG A 137 -4.56 19.45 19.91
N HIS A 138 -4.99 20.67 19.70
CA HIS A 138 -6.39 20.95 19.40
C HIS A 138 -6.40 21.98 18.27
N LYS A 139 -6.34 21.47 17.03
CA LYS A 139 -6.02 22.30 15.87
C LYS A 139 -6.82 21.88 14.65
N LEU A 140 -7.36 22.87 13.93
CA LEU A 140 -8.01 22.71 12.64
C LEU A 140 -7.14 23.33 11.55
N GLU A 141 -6.84 22.58 10.50
CA GLU A 141 -6.09 23.04 9.34
C GLU A 141 -6.93 22.89 8.08
N ILE A 142 -6.90 23.91 7.23
CA ILE A 142 -7.51 23.90 5.90
C ILE A 142 -6.39 24.11 4.88
N PHE A 143 -6.26 23.21 3.93
CA PHE A 143 -5.27 23.23 2.85
C PHE A 143 -5.96 23.44 1.51
N LEU A 144 -5.38 24.32 0.70
CA LEU A 144 -5.76 24.53 -0.69
C LEU A 144 -4.49 24.55 -1.54
N GLY A 145 -4.50 23.85 -2.67
CA GLY A 145 -3.35 23.78 -3.57
C GLY A 145 -3.73 23.59 -5.03
N SER A 146 -2.86 24.07 -5.90
CA SER A 146 -2.96 23.94 -7.35
C SER A 146 -1.58 23.65 -7.93
N GLY A 147 -1.55 23.04 -9.10
CA GLY A 147 -0.29 22.73 -9.78
C GLY A 147 -0.50 21.87 -11.00
N ALA A 148 0.47 21.00 -11.25
CA ALA A 148 0.52 20.15 -12.42
C ALA A 148 0.53 18.68 -12.02
N GLY A 149 -0.02 17.83 -12.88
CA GLY A 149 0.00 16.40 -12.67
C GLY A 149 -0.03 15.62 -13.97
N ASN A 150 0.56 14.44 -13.91
CA ASN A 150 0.47 13.44 -14.96
C ASN A 150 -0.46 12.32 -14.46
N LEU A 151 -1.49 12.03 -15.23
CA LEU A 151 -2.40 10.92 -15.05
C LEU A 151 -2.26 10.00 -16.25
N ASN A 152 -1.56 8.89 -16.04
CA ASN A 152 -1.59 7.76 -16.95
C ASN A 152 -2.82 6.92 -16.62
N TYR A 153 -3.97 7.38 -17.12
CA TYR A 153 -5.21 6.64 -17.06
C TYR A 153 -5.29 5.70 -18.25
N GLN A 154 -5.43 4.42 -17.94
CA GLN A 154 -5.23 3.33 -18.89
C GLN A 154 -6.35 3.16 -19.93
N SER A 155 -7.43 3.93 -19.85
CA SER A 155 -8.74 3.32 -20.11
C SER A 155 -9.28 3.40 -21.55
N PRO A 156 -8.75 4.13 -22.54
CA PRO A 156 -9.07 3.77 -23.94
C PRO A 156 -8.14 2.67 -24.47
N TYR A 157 -6.84 2.86 -24.28
CA TYR A 157 -5.79 1.99 -24.80
C TYR A 157 -5.95 0.51 -24.39
N PHE A 158 -6.32 0.24 -23.14
CA PHE A 158 -6.49 -1.13 -22.65
C PHE A 158 -7.63 -1.88 -23.34
N TYR A 159 -8.81 -1.27 -23.50
CA TYR A 159 -9.90 -1.97 -24.18
C TYR A 159 -9.62 -2.10 -25.67
N GLU A 160 -8.91 -1.14 -26.27
CA GLU A 160 -8.46 -1.29 -27.65
C GLU A 160 -7.49 -2.46 -27.81
N GLN A 161 -6.53 -2.66 -26.90
CA GLN A 161 -5.65 -3.83 -26.93
C GLN A 161 -6.46 -5.13 -26.75
N ALA A 162 -7.41 -5.14 -25.83
CA ALA A 162 -8.29 -6.28 -25.63
C ALA A 162 -9.09 -6.65 -26.89
N VAL A 163 -9.65 -5.64 -27.56
CA VAL A 163 -10.38 -5.79 -28.82
C VAL A 163 -9.44 -6.26 -29.93
N ALA A 164 -8.25 -5.67 -30.04
CA ALA A 164 -7.22 -6.06 -31.01
C ALA A 164 -6.85 -7.54 -30.91
N THR A 165 -6.55 -8.02 -29.69
CA THR A 165 -6.24 -9.42 -29.43
C THR A 165 -7.43 -10.33 -29.72
N ALA A 166 -8.66 -9.89 -29.40
CA ALA A 166 -9.86 -10.66 -29.71
C ALA A 166 -10.08 -10.77 -31.23
N GLN A 167 -9.81 -9.71 -32.00
CA GLN A 167 -9.89 -9.74 -33.47
C GLN A 167 -8.85 -10.68 -34.09
N GLU A 168 -7.63 -10.69 -33.55
CA GLU A 168 -6.53 -11.58 -34.00
C GLU A 168 -6.87 -13.06 -33.78
N ILE A 169 -7.42 -13.40 -32.61
CA ILE A 169 -7.76 -14.81 -32.26
C ILE A 169 -9.08 -15.24 -32.89
N GLY A 170 -10.07 -14.34 -32.96
CA GLY A 170 -11.43 -14.63 -33.42
C GLY A 170 -11.59 -14.76 -34.93
N GLY A 171 -10.54 -14.50 -35.71
CA GLY A 171 -10.57 -14.66 -37.17
C GLY A 171 -11.56 -13.71 -37.83
N ASN A 172 -11.37 -12.40 -37.67
CA ASN A 172 -12.30 -11.39 -38.18
C ASN A 172 -12.08 -11.05 -39.67
N ASN A 173 -12.01 -12.07 -40.54
CA ASN A 173 -11.83 -11.90 -42.01
C ASN A 173 -10.69 -10.93 -42.41
N GLY A 174 -9.58 -10.90 -41.66
CA GLY A 174 -8.45 -10.02 -41.92
C GLY A 174 -8.62 -8.56 -41.42
N GLN A 175 -9.68 -8.25 -40.67
CA GLN A 175 -9.82 -7.01 -39.92
C GLN A 175 -9.03 -7.10 -38.61
N PHE A 176 -8.19 -6.10 -38.33
CA PHE A 176 -7.42 -6.01 -37.11
C PHE A 176 -7.04 -4.55 -36.84
N THR A 177 -6.96 -4.15 -35.57
CA THR A 177 -6.50 -2.82 -35.18
C THR A 177 -5.40 -2.93 -34.13
N ALA A 178 -4.20 -2.38 -34.39
CA ALA A 178 -3.12 -2.26 -33.41
C ALA A 178 -3.05 -0.84 -32.82
N PRO A 179 -3.53 -0.62 -31.58
CA PRO A 179 -3.34 0.66 -30.92
C PRO A 179 -1.88 0.86 -30.49
N THR A 180 -1.35 2.06 -30.70
CA THR A 180 -0.05 2.48 -30.16
C THR A 180 -0.21 2.99 -28.71
N PRO A 181 0.81 2.82 -27.85
CA PRO A 181 0.77 3.39 -26.50
C PRO A 181 0.49 4.89 -26.52
N PRO A 182 -0.46 5.40 -25.72
CA PRO A 182 -0.81 6.80 -25.74
C PRO A 182 0.36 7.68 -25.26
N GLN A 183 0.61 8.77 -25.99
CA GLN A 183 1.55 9.81 -25.57
C GLN A 183 0.87 10.75 -24.59
N ILE A 184 1.28 10.70 -23.32
CA ILE A 184 0.63 11.44 -22.23
C ILE A 184 1.40 12.73 -21.93
N SER A 185 0.66 13.82 -21.82
CA SER A 185 1.16 15.13 -21.40
C SER A 185 0.53 15.56 -20.07
N SER A 186 1.31 16.25 -19.24
CA SER A 186 0.85 16.77 -17.95
C SER A 186 -0.33 17.72 -18.15
N GLY A 187 -1.31 17.65 -17.25
CA GLY A 187 -2.38 18.63 -17.17
C GLY A 187 -2.42 19.32 -15.81
N LYS A 188 -3.60 19.82 -15.44
CA LYS A 188 -3.81 20.60 -14.23
C LYS A 188 -4.09 19.68 -13.05
N ALA A 189 -3.62 20.05 -11.87
CA ALA A 189 -3.92 19.37 -10.63
C ALA A 189 -4.40 20.37 -9.57
N SER A 190 -5.38 19.99 -8.76
CA SER A 190 -5.85 20.79 -7.63
C SER A 190 -6.23 19.90 -6.46
N ALA A 191 -6.12 20.42 -5.24
CA ALA A 191 -6.50 19.69 -4.03
C ALA A 191 -7.00 20.62 -2.93
N ALA A 192 -7.94 20.11 -2.14
CA ALA A 192 -8.44 20.72 -0.92
C ALA A 192 -8.49 19.66 0.19
N GLU A 193 -8.07 20.01 1.39
CA GLU A 193 -8.02 19.08 2.53
C GLU A 193 -8.31 19.84 3.82
N ILE A 194 -9.12 19.24 4.69
CA ILE A 194 -9.38 19.69 6.04
C ILE A 194 -8.80 18.64 6.98
N ARG A 195 -7.99 19.08 7.93
CA ARG A 195 -7.35 18.23 8.93
C ARG A 195 -7.68 18.75 10.32
N TYR A 196 -8.31 17.91 11.13
CA TYR A 196 -8.59 18.19 12.52
C TYR A 196 -7.72 17.29 13.41
N SER A 197 -6.97 17.91 14.31
CA SER A 197 -6.09 17.21 15.26
C SER A 197 -6.60 17.45 16.68
N LEU A 198 -6.97 16.37 17.37
CA LEU A 198 -7.43 16.38 18.76
C LEU A 198 -6.65 15.38 19.59
N ASN A 199 -5.84 15.89 20.52
CA ASN A 199 -4.86 15.15 21.30
C ASN A 199 -3.94 14.34 20.38
N ARG A 200 -4.14 13.02 20.34
CA ARG A 200 -3.39 12.07 19.49
C ARG A 200 -4.16 11.63 18.26
N PHE A 201 -5.44 11.94 18.19
CA PHE A 201 -6.28 11.62 17.05
C PHE A 201 -6.14 12.71 16.00
N VAL A 202 -6.09 12.28 14.74
CA VAL A 202 -6.14 13.17 13.60
C VAL A 202 -7.16 12.62 12.62
N ALA A 203 -8.11 13.46 12.24
CA ALA A 203 -9.06 13.18 11.18
C ALA A 203 -8.75 14.10 9.99
N GLU A 204 -8.70 13.54 8.79
CA GLU A 204 -8.42 14.25 7.55
C GLU A 204 -9.54 13.93 6.55
N VAL A 205 -10.08 14.95 5.90
CA VAL A 205 -11.02 14.78 4.78
C VAL A 205 -10.57 15.68 3.65
N GLY A 206 -10.58 15.19 2.43
CA GLY A 206 -10.10 15.98 1.31
C GLY A 206 -10.52 15.44 -0.03
N GLY A 207 -10.20 16.22 -1.06
CA GLY A 207 -10.38 15.82 -2.43
C GLY A 207 -9.34 16.44 -3.35
N SER A 208 -9.13 15.80 -4.49
CA SER A 208 -8.23 16.26 -5.52
C SER A 208 -8.77 15.98 -6.92
N THR A 209 -8.31 16.77 -7.88
CA THR A 209 -8.61 16.59 -9.29
C THR A 209 -7.33 16.64 -10.09
N ILE A 210 -7.16 15.74 -11.05
CA ILE A 210 -6.03 15.74 -11.98
C ILE A 210 -6.58 15.62 -13.39
N THR A 211 -6.04 16.38 -14.34
CA THR A 211 -6.25 16.17 -15.77
C THR A 211 -4.93 15.88 -16.48
N SER A 212 -5.00 15.20 -17.62
CA SER A 212 -3.87 14.98 -18.53
C SER A 212 -4.40 14.77 -19.93
N ASN A 213 -3.65 15.18 -20.95
CA ASN A 213 -4.05 14.94 -22.33
C ASN A 213 -3.26 13.76 -22.89
N ALA A 214 -3.93 12.90 -23.63
CA ALA A 214 -3.35 11.76 -24.31
C ALA A 214 -3.54 11.92 -25.83
N LYS A 215 -2.52 11.55 -26.59
CA LYS A 215 -2.62 11.36 -28.05
C LYS A 215 -2.41 9.90 -28.35
N GLN A 216 -3.26 9.33 -29.20
CA GLN A 216 -3.20 7.93 -29.55
C GLN A 216 -3.48 7.76 -31.03
N THR A 217 -2.77 6.81 -31.63
CA THR A 217 -2.96 6.39 -33.00
C THR A 217 -3.11 4.89 -33.02
N SER A 218 -4.02 4.38 -33.83
CA SER A 218 -4.17 2.96 -34.09
C SER A 218 -3.99 2.72 -35.58
N VAL A 219 -3.28 1.65 -35.93
CA VAL A 219 -3.05 1.25 -37.33
C VAL A 219 -3.54 -0.16 -37.51
N GLY A 220 -4.13 -0.47 -38.65
CA GLY A 220 -4.78 -1.74 -38.82
C GLY A 220 -5.22 -1.99 -40.25
N THR A 221 -6.15 -2.92 -40.35
CA THR A 221 -6.84 -3.27 -41.57
C THR A 221 -8.33 -3.37 -41.28
N ASN A 222 -9.15 -2.90 -42.22
CA ASN A 222 -10.58 -3.11 -42.23
C ASN A 222 -10.95 -4.09 -43.34
N ASN A 223 -12.08 -4.78 -43.20
CA ASN A 223 -12.64 -5.58 -44.29
C ASN A 223 -13.87 -4.88 -44.84
N ILE A 224 -13.77 -4.41 -46.07
CA ILE A 224 -14.85 -3.71 -46.77
C ILE A 224 -15.11 -4.48 -48.05
N ASN A 225 -16.34 -4.96 -48.24
CA ASN A 225 -16.75 -5.73 -49.42
C ASN A 225 -15.82 -6.93 -49.74
N ALA A 226 -15.38 -7.66 -48.70
CA ALA A 226 -14.44 -8.79 -48.80
C ALA A 226 -13.01 -8.42 -49.26
N VAL A 227 -12.65 -7.14 -49.24
CA VAL A 227 -11.29 -6.65 -49.49
C VAL A 227 -10.69 -6.14 -48.19
N THR A 228 -9.50 -6.64 -47.85
CA THR A 228 -8.70 -6.12 -46.72
C THR A 228 -7.97 -4.87 -47.15
N VAL A 229 -8.23 -3.78 -46.44
CA VAL A 229 -7.72 -2.43 -46.74
C VAL A 229 -7.08 -1.85 -45.49
N PRO A 230 -6.04 -1.01 -45.59
CA PRO A 230 -5.44 -0.38 -44.41
C PRO A 230 -6.46 0.52 -43.70
N ASP A 231 -6.29 0.69 -42.40
CA ASP A 231 -7.08 1.61 -41.58
C ASP A 231 -6.15 2.35 -40.62
N VAL A 232 -6.39 3.63 -40.45
CA VAL A 232 -5.66 4.48 -39.51
C VAL A 232 -6.65 5.29 -38.70
N GLU A 233 -6.57 5.15 -37.39
CA GLU A 233 -7.31 5.98 -36.44
C GLU A 233 -6.35 6.91 -35.69
N SER A 234 -6.74 8.16 -35.48
CA SER A 234 -5.96 9.10 -34.68
C SER A 234 -6.86 10.01 -33.85
N GLY A 235 -6.50 10.22 -32.59
CA GLY A 235 -7.28 11.02 -31.68
C GLY A 235 -6.44 11.64 -30.56
N SER A 236 -6.99 12.70 -29.98
CA SER A 236 -6.49 13.28 -28.75
C SER A 236 -7.64 13.40 -27.76
N TYR A 237 -7.41 12.95 -26.53
CA TYR A 237 -8.45 12.92 -25.50
C TYR A 237 -7.90 13.39 -24.16
N GLN A 238 -8.80 13.87 -23.30
CA GLN A 238 -8.46 14.24 -21.95
C GLN A 238 -8.80 13.11 -20.99
N ASN A 239 -7.81 12.71 -20.20
CA ASN A 239 -7.98 11.90 -19.02
C ASN A 239 -8.19 12.80 -17.81
N SER A 240 -9.14 12.43 -16.96
CA SER A 240 -9.38 13.10 -15.69
C SER A 240 -9.56 12.10 -14.56
N MET A 241 -9.11 12.49 -13.37
CA MET A 241 -9.33 11.79 -12.12
C MET A 241 -9.90 12.78 -11.11
N LYS A 242 -10.98 12.40 -10.44
CA LYS A 242 -11.47 13.03 -9.21
C LYS A 242 -11.28 12.03 -8.07
N HIS A 243 -10.78 12.51 -6.95
CA HIS A 243 -10.52 11.70 -5.76
C HIS A 243 -11.10 12.41 -4.55
N VAL A 244 -11.79 11.67 -3.69
CA VAL A 244 -12.22 12.10 -2.37
C VAL A 244 -11.76 11.05 -1.36
N PHE A 245 -11.32 11.50 -0.18
CA PHE A 245 -10.91 10.61 0.89
C PHE A 245 -11.31 11.13 2.27
N GLY A 246 -11.42 10.20 3.21
CA GLY A 246 -11.51 10.45 4.64
C GLY A 246 -10.58 9.51 5.39
N ASN A 247 -9.65 10.05 6.16
CA ASN A 247 -8.65 9.31 6.92
C ASN A 247 -8.79 9.59 8.42
N VAL A 248 -8.53 8.56 9.22
CA VAL A 248 -8.37 8.68 10.67
C VAL A 248 -7.04 8.05 11.07
N SER A 249 -6.27 8.77 11.87
CA SER A 249 -4.98 8.30 12.36
C SER A 249 -4.79 8.60 13.83
N TYR A 250 -3.90 7.83 14.46
CA TYR A 250 -3.61 7.94 15.89
C TYR A 250 -2.10 7.99 16.13
N SER A 251 -1.65 8.97 16.92
CA SER A 251 -0.24 9.10 17.30
C SER A 251 0.18 8.04 18.29
N VAL A 252 0.96 7.06 17.81
CA VAL A 252 1.55 6.00 18.65
C VAL A 252 2.85 6.45 19.31
N TYR A 253 3.55 7.39 18.68
CA TYR A 253 4.81 7.92 19.20
C TYR A 253 4.84 9.45 19.08
N PRO A 254 4.08 10.17 19.94
CA PRO A 254 4.06 11.61 19.92
C PRO A 254 5.34 12.15 20.56
N LYS A 255 6.28 12.65 19.75
CA LYS A 255 7.37 13.49 20.23
C LYS A 255 7.15 14.93 19.75
N PRO A 256 7.68 15.95 20.47
CA PRO A 256 7.54 17.35 20.05
C PRO A 256 8.07 17.63 18.63
N LYS A 257 9.09 16.88 18.18
CA LYS A 257 9.77 17.05 16.89
C LYS A 257 9.30 16.09 15.79
N TYR A 258 8.77 14.92 16.14
CA TYR A 258 8.35 13.92 15.15
C TYR A 258 7.17 13.10 15.67
N ASP A 259 6.33 12.66 14.75
CA ASP A 259 5.10 11.95 15.04
C ASP A 259 4.87 10.85 14.02
N ILE A 260 4.67 9.62 14.50
CA ILE A 260 4.35 8.45 13.66
C ILE A 260 2.92 8.03 13.98
N ARG A 261 2.12 7.90 12.92
CA ARG A 261 0.68 7.63 13.01
C ARG A 261 0.28 6.49 12.06
N PRO A 262 -0.14 5.31 12.54
CA PRO A 262 -0.97 4.43 11.73
C PRO A 262 -2.23 5.16 11.29
N VAL A 263 -2.61 4.94 10.02
CA VAL A 263 -3.76 5.57 9.39
C VAL A 263 -4.64 4.51 8.73
N VAL A 264 -5.94 4.69 8.90
CA VAL A 264 -6.98 3.96 8.15
C VAL A 264 -7.79 4.99 7.37
N GLY A 265 -8.13 4.66 6.13
CA GLY A 265 -8.80 5.59 5.23
C GLY A 265 -9.92 4.97 4.43
N MET A 266 -10.84 5.81 3.96
CA MET A 266 -11.82 5.50 2.93
C MET A 266 -11.58 6.39 1.72
N HIS A 267 -11.64 5.81 0.53
CA HIS A 267 -11.31 6.50 -0.71
C HIS A 267 -12.39 6.24 -1.75
N GLN A 268 -12.67 7.26 -2.55
CA GLN A 268 -13.49 7.17 -3.75
C GLN A 268 -12.82 7.90 -4.90
N PHE A 269 -12.73 7.24 -6.05
CA PHE A 269 -12.15 7.76 -7.27
C PHE A 269 -13.17 7.70 -8.40
N TRP A 270 -13.12 8.71 -9.27
CA TRP A 270 -13.79 8.70 -10.56
C TRP A 270 -12.76 9.03 -11.62
N PHE A 271 -12.63 8.14 -12.58
CA PHE A 271 -11.78 8.34 -13.74
C PHE A 271 -12.65 8.49 -14.98
N LYS A 272 -12.21 9.34 -15.90
CA LYS A 272 -12.88 9.56 -17.18
C LYS A 272 -11.85 9.82 -18.28
N GLY A 273 -11.99 9.13 -19.40
CA GLY A 273 -11.27 9.41 -20.65
C GLY A 273 -12.29 9.81 -21.71
N ASP A 274 -12.25 11.06 -22.14
CA ASP A 274 -13.21 11.62 -23.10
C ASP A 274 -12.62 11.63 -24.52
N ASP A 275 -12.57 10.47 -25.16
CA ASP A 275 -12.13 10.34 -26.56
C ASP A 275 -13.31 10.45 -27.54
N ASN A 276 -13.91 11.63 -27.62
CA ASN A 276 -15.12 11.85 -28.43
C ASN A 276 -14.84 12.30 -29.87
N SER A 277 -13.58 12.53 -30.24
CA SER A 277 -13.21 13.17 -31.50
C SER A 277 -12.15 12.40 -32.28
N ARG A 278 -11.99 11.10 -31.99
CA ARG A 278 -11.08 10.25 -32.77
C ARG A 278 -11.58 10.13 -34.19
N PHE A 279 -10.67 10.34 -35.14
CA PHE A 279 -10.94 10.26 -36.56
C PHE A 279 -10.36 8.98 -37.14
N THR A 280 -11.05 8.40 -38.12
CA THR A 280 -10.59 7.22 -38.88
C THR A 280 -10.56 7.53 -40.36
N PHE A 281 -9.58 6.93 -41.04
CA PHE A 281 -9.47 6.89 -42.49
C PHE A 281 -9.15 5.48 -42.96
N SER A 282 -9.98 4.97 -43.87
CA SER A 282 -9.73 3.70 -44.55
C SER A 282 -10.13 3.78 -46.02
N PRO A 283 -9.25 3.43 -47.00
CA PRO A 283 -9.67 3.24 -48.38
C PRO A 283 -10.65 2.05 -48.43
N GLY A 284 -11.83 2.24 -49.01
CA GLY A 284 -12.86 1.22 -49.20
C GLY A 284 -12.57 0.16 -50.26
N SER A 285 -11.53 0.34 -51.08
CA SER A 285 -11.13 -0.61 -52.11
C SER A 285 -9.62 -0.62 -52.32
N SER A 286 -9.09 -1.69 -52.91
CA SER A 286 -7.67 -1.81 -53.31
C SER A 286 -7.25 -0.78 -54.37
N THR A 287 -8.22 -0.20 -55.08
CA THR A 287 -8.03 0.88 -56.07
C THR A 287 -8.12 2.29 -55.48
N GLY A 288 -8.48 2.43 -54.19
CA GLY A 288 -8.60 3.72 -53.49
C GLY A 288 -9.76 4.61 -53.96
N THR A 289 -10.64 4.08 -54.81
CA THR A 289 -11.79 4.78 -55.39
C THR A 289 -12.98 4.86 -54.44
N GLU A 290 -13.00 4.02 -53.42
CA GLU A 290 -13.93 4.11 -52.29
C GLU A 290 -13.10 4.56 -51.08
N GLN A 291 -13.59 5.52 -50.29
CA GLN A 291 -12.89 6.01 -49.10
C GLN A 291 -13.91 6.20 -47.99
N TYR A 292 -13.62 5.65 -46.82
CA TYR A 292 -14.43 5.78 -45.63
C TYR A 292 -13.72 6.74 -44.67
N TYR A 293 -14.48 7.73 -44.22
CA TYR A 293 -14.04 8.69 -43.21
C TYR A 293 -15.04 8.69 -42.08
N GLY A 294 -14.58 8.95 -40.87
CA GLY A 294 -15.52 8.92 -39.77
C GLY A 294 -14.97 9.33 -38.43
N LEU A 295 -15.87 9.30 -37.47
CA LEU A 295 -15.57 9.48 -36.06
C LEU A 295 -15.73 8.14 -35.35
N ILE A 296 -14.79 7.83 -34.47
CA ILE A 296 -14.87 6.66 -33.60
C ILE A 296 -14.77 7.08 -32.12
N PRO A 297 -15.83 7.68 -31.53
CA PRO A 297 -15.82 7.99 -30.10
C PRO A 297 -15.57 6.75 -29.24
N LYS A 298 -14.61 6.86 -28.31
CA LYS A 298 -14.20 5.81 -27.36
C LYS A 298 -14.24 6.30 -25.90
N PRO A 299 -15.38 6.84 -25.40
CA PRO A 299 -15.46 7.29 -24.01
C PRO A 299 -15.30 6.12 -23.04
N VAL A 300 -14.64 6.43 -21.92
CA VAL A 300 -14.40 5.47 -20.85
C VAL A 300 -14.52 6.13 -19.49
N SER A 301 -15.05 5.38 -18.53
CA SER A 301 -15.08 5.82 -17.13
C SER A 301 -14.97 4.67 -16.17
N ASP A 302 -14.31 4.91 -15.04
CA ASP A 302 -14.24 3.99 -13.91
C ASP A 302 -14.66 4.71 -12.62
N SER A 303 -15.39 4.05 -11.73
CA SER A 303 -15.65 4.53 -10.38
C SER A 303 -15.19 3.50 -9.37
N LEU A 304 -14.20 3.86 -8.55
CA LEU A 304 -13.61 2.97 -7.55
C LEU A 304 -13.89 3.49 -6.14
N LYS A 305 -14.17 2.59 -5.20
CA LYS A 305 -14.30 2.91 -3.78
C LYS A 305 -13.70 1.82 -2.91
N GLY A 306 -13.21 2.18 -1.74
CA GLY A 306 -12.70 1.20 -0.80
C GLY A 306 -11.95 1.81 0.37
N TYR A 307 -11.11 1.00 1.01
CA TYR A 307 -10.39 1.37 2.20
C TYR A 307 -8.88 1.40 1.97
N SER A 308 -8.17 2.06 2.88
CA SER A 308 -6.73 2.09 2.92
C SER A 308 -6.21 1.86 4.33
N ILE A 309 -4.99 1.36 4.41
CA ILE A 309 -4.22 1.21 5.64
C ILE A 309 -2.80 1.69 5.38
N GLY A 310 -2.20 2.38 6.34
CA GLY A 310 -0.88 2.95 6.11
C GLY A 310 -0.23 3.57 7.33
N LEU A 311 0.82 4.34 7.06
CA LEU A 311 1.57 5.11 8.04
C LEU A 311 1.73 6.53 7.55
N GLN A 312 1.57 7.48 8.47
CA GLN A 312 1.92 8.89 8.29
C GLN A 312 3.05 9.25 9.26
N PHE A 313 3.93 10.13 8.80
CA PHE A 313 5.05 10.67 9.55
C PHE A 313 5.10 12.18 9.40
N ASP A 314 5.03 12.89 10.51
CA ASP A 314 5.19 14.34 10.57
C ASP A 314 6.51 14.65 11.30
N MET A 315 7.31 15.57 10.77
CA MET A 315 8.57 16.01 11.36
C MET A 315 8.70 17.53 11.30
N LYS A 316 8.90 18.16 12.46
CA LYS A 316 9.22 19.57 12.56
C LYS A 316 10.71 19.78 12.30
N LEU A 317 11.00 20.58 11.29
CA LEU A 317 12.34 20.95 10.86
C LEU A 317 12.71 22.34 11.42
N PRO A 318 14.02 22.67 11.50
CA PRO A 318 14.46 24.03 11.83
C PRO A 318 13.89 25.08 10.86
N GLY A 319 13.78 26.33 11.30
CA GLY A 319 13.33 27.43 10.44
C GLY A 319 11.84 27.40 10.10
N ASN A 320 10.99 26.91 11.01
CA ASN A 320 9.53 26.83 10.87
C ASN A 320 9.04 25.87 9.76
N PHE A 321 9.90 25.01 9.25
CA PHE A 321 9.51 23.99 8.29
C PHE A 321 8.88 22.76 8.97
N GLU A 322 7.94 22.13 8.29
CA GLU A 322 7.36 20.86 8.70
C GLU A 322 7.28 19.92 7.50
N LEU A 323 7.85 18.74 7.63
CA LEU A 323 7.74 17.68 6.64
C LEU A 323 6.62 16.74 7.06
N ARG A 324 5.63 16.53 6.20
CA ARG A 324 4.60 15.51 6.37
C ARG A 324 4.70 14.52 5.23
N THR A 325 4.79 13.25 5.55
CA THR A 325 4.85 12.18 4.56
C THR A 325 3.92 11.04 4.96
N GLY A 326 3.45 10.28 4.01
CA GLY A 326 2.63 9.12 4.27
C GLY A 326 2.70 8.12 3.14
N ILE A 327 2.46 6.88 3.51
CA ILE A 327 2.33 5.76 2.59
C ILE A 327 1.10 4.97 3.00
N GLN A 328 0.23 4.67 2.04
CA GLN A 328 -0.97 3.89 2.26
C GLN A 328 -1.09 2.82 1.18
N SER A 329 -1.45 1.62 1.61
CA SER A 329 -1.94 0.55 0.75
C SER A 329 -3.46 0.64 0.68
N MET A 330 -4.02 0.48 -0.51
CA MET A 330 -5.44 0.62 -0.79
C MET A 330 -6.01 -0.69 -1.35
N HIS A 331 -7.23 -1.02 -0.92
CA HIS A 331 -8.04 -2.07 -1.50
C HIS A 331 -9.36 -1.46 -1.95
N LEU A 332 -9.53 -1.36 -3.26
CA LEU A 332 -10.67 -0.71 -3.89
C LEU A 332 -11.44 -1.71 -4.74
N ARG A 333 -12.73 -1.44 -4.92
CA ARG A 333 -13.62 -2.13 -5.85
C ARG A 333 -14.42 -1.11 -6.60
N GLY A 334 -14.82 -1.45 -7.81
CA GLY A 334 -15.54 -0.49 -8.62
C GLY A 334 -16.04 -1.06 -9.92
N ASP A 335 -16.69 -0.19 -10.67
CA ASP A 335 -17.26 -0.51 -11.96
C ASP A 335 -16.56 0.32 -13.04
N GLY A 336 -16.42 -0.26 -14.22
CA GLY A 336 -15.85 0.35 -15.40
C GLY A 336 -16.79 0.22 -16.59
N THR A 337 -16.79 1.25 -17.44
CA THR A 337 -17.56 1.29 -18.67
C THR A 337 -16.68 1.79 -19.79
N TYR A 338 -16.63 1.05 -20.89
CA TYR A 338 -16.07 1.46 -22.17
C TYR A 338 -17.18 1.39 -23.21
N LYS A 339 -17.25 2.39 -24.09
CA LYS A 339 -18.13 2.37 -25.26
C LYS A 339 -17.31 2.79 -26.46
N GLN A 340 -17.43 2.04 -27.54
CA GLN A 340 -16.96 2.43 -28.85
C GLN A 340 -18.18 2.68 -29.73
N SER A 341 -18.22 3.82 -30.38
CA SER A 341 -19.21 4.12 -31.42
C SER A 341 -18.47 4.46 -32.68
N THR A 342 -18.94 3.98 -33.81
CA THR A 342 -18.32 4.13 -35.11
C THR A 342 -19.33 4.82 -36.02
N TYR A 343 -18.94 5.93 -36.64
CA TYR A 343 -19.75 6.69 -37.58
C TYR A 343 -18.93 6.88 -38.85
N LEU A 344 -19.16 6.04 -39.86
CA LEU A 344 -18.43 6.06 -41.12
C LEU A 344 -19.31 6.60 -42.24
N PHE A 345 -18.70 7.39 -43.12
CA PHE A 345 -19.32 7.92 -44.33
C PHE A 345 -18.43 7.64 -45.54
N ALA A 346 -19.03 7.08 -46.58
CA ALA A 346 -18.40 6.86 -47.88
C ALA A 346 -19.06 7.78 -48.93
N PRO A 347 -18.48 8.96 -49.23
CA PRO A 347 -19.12 9.99 -50.04
C PRO A 347 -19.41 9.57 -51.47
N ILE A 348 -18.57 8.71 -52.05
CA ILE A 348 -18.72 8.24 -53.44
C ILE A 348 -19.86 7.24 -53.58
N LEU A 349 -20.13 6.47 -52.51
CA LEU A 349 -21.19 5.46 -52.48
C LEU A 349 -22.50 5.98 -51.85
N ASP A 350 -22.49 7.21 -51.30
CA ASP A 350 -23.54 7.76 -50.45
C ASP A 350 -23.97 6.79 -49.33
N GLN A 351 -22.99 6.12 -48.73
CA GLN A 351 -23.21 5.13 -47.68
C GLN A 351 -22.82 5.69 -46.31
N PHE A 352 -23.68 5.44 -45.33
CA PHE A 352 -23.45 5.75 -43.93
C PHE A 352 -23.53 4.46 -43.12
N SER A 353 -22.53 4.22 -42.28
CA SER A 353 -22.48 3.06 -41.39
C SER A 353 -22.33 3.51 -39.95
N THR A 354 -23.18 2.97 -39.10
CA THR A 354 -23.13 3.16 -37.65
C THR A 354 -23.06 1.83 -36.95
N ASP A 355 -22.09 1.69 -36.07
CA ASP A 355 -21.99 0.54 -35.18
C ASP A 355 -21.58 1.01 -33.79
N SER A 356 -22.00 0.30 -32.76
CA SER A 356 -21.50 0.55 -31.43
C SER A 356 -21.52 -0.69 -30.57
N PHE A 357 -20.48 -0.81 -29.75
CA PHE A 357 -20.42 -1.82 -28.71
C PHE A 357 -19.86 -1.20 -27.43
N GLY A 358 -20.09 -1.87 -26.32
CA GLY A 358 -19.50 -1.48 -25.07
C GLY A 358 -19.22 -2.64 -24.16
N ILE A 359 -18.40 -2.33 -23.16
CA ILE A 359 -17.90 -3.26 -22.18
C ILE A 359 -18.22 -2.66 -20.82
N TYR A 360 -18.94 -3.42 -20.01
CA TYR A 360 -19.14 -3.13 -18.60
C TYR A 360 -18.38 -4.15 -17.78
N ASN A 361 -17.58 -3.71 -16.84
CA ASN A 361 -16.77 -4.61 -16.05
C ASN A 361 -16.70 -4.19 -14.58
N LYS A 362 -16.40 -5.16 -13.73
CA LYS A 362 -16.18 -4.96 -12.30
C LYS A 362 -14.70 -5.13 -11.99
N TRP A 363 -14.15 -4.17 -11.27
CA TRP A 363 -12.75 -4.11 -10.89
C TRP A 363 -12.55 -4.50 -9.43
N ASN A 364 -11.53 -5.32 -9.19
CA ASN A 364 -10.83 -5.40 -7.90
C ASN A 364 -9.49 -4.69 -8.08
N VAL A 365 -9.20 -3.69 -7.26
CA VAL A 365 -8.02 -2.84 -7.43
C VAL A 365 -7.22 -2.81 -6.14
N THR A 366 -5.93 -3.04 -6.25
CA THR A 366 -4.96 -2.83 -5.17
C THR A 366 -4.09 -1.65 -5.52
N GLY A 367 -3.87 -0.73 -4.58
CA GLY A 367 -3.11 0.47 -4.87
C GLY A 367 -2.15 0.85 -3.78
N THR A 368 -1.20 1.72 -4.12
CA THR A 368 -0.30 2.37 -3.18
C THR A 368 -0.32 3.86 -3.45
N THR A 369 -0.45 4.67 -2.40
CA THR A 369 -0.23 6.12 -2.45
C THR A 369 0.92 6.52 -1.57
N ILE A 370 1.74 7.44 -2.08
CA ILE A 370 2.80 8.13 -1.34
C ILE A 370 2.50 9.62 -1.43
N ASN A 371 2.36 10.27 -0.29
CA ASN A 371 2.21 11.72 -0.20
C ASN A 371 3.41 12.30 0.54
N LEU A 372 3.96 13.39 0.01
CA LEU A 372 5.03 14.18 0.62
C LEU A 372 4.58 15.64 0.59
N LYS A 373 4.63 16.33 1.72
CA LYS A 373 4.24 17.73 1.85
C LYS A 373 5.27 18.43 2.72
N LEU A 374 5.91 19.47 2.19
CA LEU A 374 6.78 20.36 2.96
C LEU A 374 6.02 21.66 3.21
N LEU A 375 5.80 21.98 4.47
CA LEU A 375 5.10 23.17 4.93
C LEU A 375 6.11 24.16 5.50
N TYR A 376 5.88 25.44 5.25
CA TYR A 376 6.54 26.56 5.91
C TYR A 376 5.51 27.29 6.74
N ASN A 377 5.64 27.22 8.06
CA ASN A 377 4.73 27.88 8.99
C ASN A 377 5.09 29.38 9.03
N TRP A 378 4.21 30.21 8.49
CA TRP A 378 4.35 31.66 8.54
C TRP A 378 3.63 32.21 9.78
N LYS A 379 3.22 33.48 9.74
CA LYS A 379 2.59 34.18 10.87
C LYS A 379 1.08 33.98 10.87
N TYR A 380 0.47 34.17 12.04
CA TYR A 380 -0.98 34.18 12.23
C TYR A 380 -1.70 32.91 11.77
N GLY A 381 -1.04 31.75 11.85
CA GLY A 381 -1.61 30.46 11.46
C GLY A 381 -1.61 30.20 9.95
N VAL A 382 -1.09 31.10 9.12
CA VAL A 382 -0.93 30.88 7.68
C VAL A 382 0.33 30.05 7.42
N ASN A 383 0.24 29.02 6.58
CA ASN A 383 1.39 28.23 6.14
C ASN A 383 1.37 28.06 4.63
N PHE A 384 2.54 28.12 4.01
CA PHE A 384 2.72 27.76 2.60
C PHE A 384 3.19 26.33 2.50
N TRP A 385 2.84 25.62 1.43
CA TRP A 385 3.28 24.25 1.27
C TRP A 385 3.54 23.90 -0.18
N ILE A 386 4.48 22.98 -0.37
CA ILE A 386 4.72 22.26 -1.62
C ILE A 386 4.51 20.77 -1.36
N GLY A 387 3.81 20.10 -2.26
CA GLY A 387 3.47 18.70 -2.09
C GLY A 387 3.64 17.88 -3.36
N ILE A 388 4.05 16.63 -3.17
CA ILE A 388 4.11 15.60 -4.20
C ILE A 388 3.17 14.48 -3.76
N ASN A 389 2.27 14.07 -4.64
CA ASN A 389 1.44 12.89 -4.44
C ASN A 389 1.71 11.93 -5.61
N SER A 390 2.00 10.67 -5.29
CA SER A 390 2.19 9.60 -6.26
C SER A 390 1.26 8.46 -5.92
N MET A 391 0.57 7.94 -6.93
CA MET A 391 -0.37 6.83 -6.80
C MET A 391 -0.11 5.80 -7.89
N ASP A 392 -0.16 4.54 -7.51
CA ASP A 392 -0.11 3.39 -8.41
C ASP A 392 -1.28 2.46 -8.07
N LEU A 393 -2.20 2.25 -9.02
CA LEU A 393 -3.37 1.40 -8.87
C LEU A 393 -3.29 0.23 -9.84
N LYS A 394 -3.28 -0.98 -9.31
CA LYS A 394 -3.26 -2.24 -10.07
C LYS A 394 -4.65 -2.85 -10.11
N TYR A 395 -5.18 -3.10 -11.29
CA TYR A 395 -6.53 -3.59 -11.47
C TYR A 395 -6.52 -5.06 -11.86
N LYS A 396 -7.55 -5.75 -11.39
CA LYS A 396 -7.92 -7.11 -11.76
C LYS A 396 -9.38 -7.12 -12.16
N ILE A 397 -9.69 -7.65 -13.34
CA ILE A 397 -11.07 -7.88 -13.76
C ILE A 397 -11.68 -8.93 -12.85
N ASN A 398 -12.84 -8.61 -12.27
CA ASN A 398 -13.65 -9.55 -11.50
C ASN A 398 -14.77 -10.15 -12.34
N ASN A 399 -15.35 -9.35 -13.23
CA ASN A 399 -16.39 -9.77 -14.18
C ASN A 399 -16.40 -8.77 -15.34
N ALA A 400 -16.66 -9.22 -16.56
CA ALA A 400 -16.85 -8.38 -17.74
C ALA A 400 -18.09 -8.87 -18.53
N ASN A 401 -18.90 -7.91 -18.96
CA ASN A 401 -20.07 -8.10 -19.80
C ASN A 401 -19.94 -7.23 -21.05
N LEU A 402 -20.34 -7.77 -22.18
CA LEU A 402 -20.35 -7.09 -23.47
C LEU A 402 -21.79 -6.74 -23.83
N TYR A 403 -21.97 -5.60 -24.49
CA TYR A 403 -23.24 -5.23 -25.09
C TYR A 403 -22.99 -4.59 -26.45
N PHE A 404 -23.93 -4.78 -27.36
CA PHE A 404 -23.89 -4.27 -28.73
C PHE A 404 -25.16 -3.43 -28.96
N GLU A 405 -25.00 -2.29 -29.61
CA GLU A 405 -26.07 -1.35 -29.95
C GLU A 405 -25.97 -1.05 -31.46
N GLY A 406 -26.84 -1.68 -32.27
CA GLY A 406 -26.85 -1.56 -33.74
C GLY A 406 -28.05 -2.27 -34.38
N GLY A 407 -28.49 -1.81 -35.55
CA GLY A 407 -29.74 -2.22 -36.22
C GLY A 407 -29.65 -3.43 -37.18
N GLY A 408 -28.53 -4.16 -37.21
CA GLY A 408 -28.35 -5.31 -38.09
C GLY A 408 -27.63 -6.45 -37.37
N ASN A 409 -28.15 -7.68 -37.54
CA ASN A 409 -27.64 -8.96 -37.02
C ASN A 409 -26.83 -8.85 -35.73
N ASN A 410 -27.53 -8.91 -34.60
CA ASN A 410 -26.92 -9.21 -33.30
C ASN A 410 -25.86 -10.31 -33.48
N ALA A 411 -24.64 -10.07 -33.00
CA ALA A 411 -23.59 -11.09 -32.98
C ALA A 411 -24.17 -12.41 -32.47
N ALA A 412 -23.85 -13.53 -33.14
CA ALA A 412 -24.39 -14.81 -32.75
C ALA A 412 -24.04 -15.09 -31.27
N PRO A 413 -24.91 -15.74 -30.48
CA PRO A 413 -24.65 -16.04 -29.07
C PRO A 413 -23.29 -16.73 -28.82
N THR A 414 -22.73 -17.39 -29.83
CA THR A 414 -21.41 -18.03 -29.84
C THR A 414 -20.25 -17.04 -29.79
N ASP A 415 -20.36 -15.87 -30.43
CA ASP A 415 -19.31 -14.84 -30.46
C ASP A 415 -19.22 -14.12 -29.11
N LEU A 416 -20.37 -13.90 -28.48
CA LEU A 416 -20.47 -13.37 -27.12
C LEU A 416 -19.80 -14.30 -26.08
N ILE A 417 -19.93 -15.61 -26.25
CA ILE A 417 -19.29 -16.61 -25.38
C ILE A 417 -17.77 -16.64 -25.62
N ALA A 418 -17.31 -16.56 -26.88
CA ALA A 418 -15.89 -16.53 -27.22
C ALA A 418 -15.20 -15.26 -26.73
N ILE A 419 -15.80 -14.08 -26.93
CA ILE A 419 -15.24 -12.82 -26.44
C ILE A 419 -15.28 -12.78 -24.91
N LYS A 420 -16.37 -13.22 -24.26
CA LYS A 420 -16.42 -13.36 -22.80
C LYS A 420 -15.33 -14.31 -22.29
N ALA A 421 -15.14 -15.46 -22.93
CA ALA A 421 -14.09 -16.40 -22.60
C ALA A 421 -12.70 -15.78 -22.78
N LEU A 422 -12.45 -14.99 -23.82
CA LEU A 422 -11.18 -14.27 -24.04
C LEU A 422 -10.91 -13.23 -22.94
N PHE A 423 -11.92 -12.46 -22.53
CA PHE A 423 -11.79 -11.52 -21.42
C PHE A 423 -11.51 -12.20 -20.08
N ASP A 424 -12.25 -13.29 -19.79
CA ASP A 424 -12.14 -14.03 -18.53
C ASP A 424 -10.84 -14.88 -18.46
N SER A 425 -10.39 -15.48 -19.57
CA SER A 425 -9.28 -16.44 -19.60
C SER A 425 -7.94 -15.88 -20.05
N PHE A 426 -7.92 -14.84 -20.91
CA PHE A 426 -6.68 -14.35 -21.54
C PHE A 426 -6.26 -12.96 -21.05
N LEU A 427 -7.21 -12.04 -20.90
CA LEU A 427 -6.91 -10.64 -20.58
C LEU A 427 -6.77 -10.38 -19.07
N GLY A 428 -7.51 -11.11 -18.23
CA GLY A 428 -7.44 -11.00 -16.77
C GLY A 428 -6.05 -11.28 -16.15
N PRO A 429 -5.30 -12.31 -16.60
CA PRO A 429 -3.97 -12.63 -16.06
C PRO A 429 -2.79 -11.95 -16.79
N THR A 430 -2.91 -11.70 -18.10
CA THR A 430 -1.76 -11.32 -18.95
C THR A 430 -1.54 -9.80 -19.02
N TYR A 431 -2.60 -9.01 -18.86
CA TYR A 431 -2.56 -7.55 -18.88
C TYR A 431 -2.83 -6.99 -17.47
N ALA A 432 -1.85 -7.13 -16.57
CA ALA A 432 -1.89 -6.45 -15.28
C ALA A 432 -1.96 -4.93 -15.52
N LYS A 433 -3.15 -4.37 -15.25
CA LYS A 433 -3.57 -2.99 -15.53
C LYS A 433 -3.06 -2.06 -14.44
N ASP A 434 -2.32 -1.02 -14.78
CA ASP A 434 -1.79 -0.01 -13.85
C ASP A 434 -2.31 1.40 -14.22
N THR A 435 -2.99 2.08 -13.30
CA THR A 435 -3.19 3.54 -13.38
C THR A 435 -2.17 4.21 -12.47
N LYS A 436 -1.37 5.11 -13.06
CA LYS A 436 -0.36 5.88 -12.33
C LYS A 436 -0.69 7.34 -12.37
N SER A 437 -0.58 8.01 -11.24
CA SER A 437 -0.69 9.47 -11.20
C SER A 437 0.37 10.08 -10.31
N THR A 438 0.96 11.18 -10.78
CA THR A 438 1.88 11.99 -10.00
C THR A 438 1.44 13.45 -10.08
N THR A 439 1.32 14.12 -8.94
CA THR A 439 1.04 15.56 -8.88
C THR A 439 2.13 16.30 -8.14
N VAL A 440 2.45 17.50 -8.60
CA VAL A 440 3.20 18.50 -7.86
C VAL A 440 2.28 19.68 -7.61
N LEU A 441 2.04 20.00 -6.35
CA LEU A 441 1.11 21.02 -5.90
C LEU A 441 1.85 22.06 -5.07
N ILE A 442 1.47 23.31 -5.25
CA ILE A 442 1.88 24.42 -4.38
C ILE A 442 0.60 25.03 -3.82
N GLY A 443 0.61 25.40 -2.55
CA GLY A 443 -0.59 25.85 -1.89
C GLY A 443 -0.35 26.65 -0.62
N ALA A 444 -1.47 27.10 -0.06
CA ALA A 444 -1.54 27.73 1.23
C ALA A 444 -2.42 26.89 2.16
N SER A 445 -2.24 27.11 3.45
CA SER A 445 -3.09 26.53 4.48
C SER A 445 -3.27 27.51 5.62
N TYR A 446 -4.38 27.36 6.32
CA TYR A 446 -4.68 28.12 7.52
C TYR A 446 -4.91 27.18 8.68
N SER A 447 -4.28 27.48 9.81
CA SER A 447 -4.24 26.69 11.03
C SER A 447 -4.84 27.47 12.18
N LEU A 448 -6.00 27.02 12.64
CA LEU A 448 -6.64 27.46 13.88
C LEU A 448 -6.18 26.55 15.02
N ASP A 449 -5.38 27.08 15.94
CA ASP A 449 -4.95 26.39 17.15
C ASP A 449 -5.85 26.85 18.30
N PHE A 450 -6.73 25.96 18.81
CA PHE A 450 -7.69 26.29 19.86
C PHE A 450 -7.08 26.34 21.26
N ASN A 451 -5.80 25.97 21.40
CA ASN A 451 -5.07 26.03 22.66
C ASN A 451 -4.35 27.38 22.87
N LYS A 452 -4.40 28.28 21.89
CA LYS A 452 -3.83 29.63 21.92
C LYS A 452 -4.94 30.64 21.75
#